data_AF-A0A327TJE1-F1
#
_entry.id   AF-A0A327TJE1-F1
#
_cell.length_a   1.000
_cell.length_b   1.000
_cell.length_c   1.000
_cell.angle_alpha   90.00
_cell.angle_beta   90.00
_cell.angle_gamma   90.00
#
_symmetry.space_group_name_H-M   'P 1'
#
loop_
_entity.id
_entity.type
_entity.pdbx_description
1 polymer ?
#
loop_
_entity_poly.entity_id
_entity_poly.type
_entity_poly.pdbx_seq_one_letter_code
_entity_poly.pdbx_strand_id
1 'polypeptide(L)'
;MPVTLPDLPGIIRRLAPHISTDTTLPSINGIYLEATGTHLFACATDRYTFALTRHETPDDTANGPWRALIAKSDLTALKALFTCRRHRTEHTLTYEQAWPGAETWLSVSDGDRALQLSAHAEEASHFPKWRHLFADALAAEPQLTQEAHYSADFLARWHHAPAERHEPLTLWSAGPDKPLLIAAGHDFLGLQMPIRLDSSAVDHRDRTHLRTAWTDALTTNPQPARALRAA
;
A
#
# COMPACT_ATOMS: atom_id res chain seq x y z
N MET A 1 10.74 14.67 -18.84
CA MET A 1 10.54 15.39 -17.56
C MET A 1 11.05 14.49 -16.44
N PRO A 2 12.30 14.69 -15.98
CA PRO A 2 12.94 13.82 -15.00
C PRO A 2 12.49 14.07 -13.55
N VAL A 3 12.42 13.02 -12.74
CA VAL A 3 12.24 13.07 -11.29
C VAL A 3 13.22 12.09 -10.67
N THR A 4 14.05 12.56 -9.74
CA THR A 4 15.03 11.71 -9.05
C THR A 4 14.52 11.28 -7.67
N LEU A 5 14.72 10.01 -7.33
CA LEU A 5 14.27 9.40 -6.08
C LEU A 5 15.41 8.62 -5.42
N PRO A 6 15.54 8.67 -4.09
CA PRO A 6 16.61 7.99 -3.39
C PRO A 6 16.42 6.45 -3.28
N ASP A 7 15.19 5.94 -3.34
CA ASP A 7 14.90 4.52 -3.10
C ASP A 7 13.62 4.02 -3.83
N LEU A 8 13.65 4.00 -5.17
CA LEU A 8 12.58 3.41 -5.96
C LEU A 8 12.32 1.92 -5.63
N PRO A 9 13.33 1.05 -5.39
CA PRO A 9 13.10 -0.33 -4.99
C PRO A 9 12.31 -0.45 -3.68
N GLY A 10 12.62 0.38 -2.68
CA GLY A 10 11.89 0.43 -1.42
C GLY A 10 10.44 0.91 -1.59
N ILE A 11 10.19 1.88 -2.47
CA ILE A 11 8.82 2.31 -2.84
C ILE A 11 8.05 1.13 -3.44
N ILE A 12 8.62 0.44 -4.42
CA ILE A 12 7.96 -0.70 -5.08
C ILE A 12 7.69 -1.83 -4.09
N ARG A 13 8.63 -2.14 -3.20
CA ARG A 13 8.45 -3.14 -2.13
C ARG A 13 7.25 -2.79 -1.24
N ARG A 14 7.10 -1.52 -0.88
CA ARG A 14 6.01 -1.01 -0.04
C ARG A 14 4.64 -1.08 -0.72
N LEU A 15 4.59 -0.84 -2.02
CA LEU A 15 3.32 -0.70 -2.77
C LEU A 15 2.87 -1.98 -3.49
N ALA A 16 3.79 -2.83 -3.94
CA ALA A 16 3.48 -4.02 -4.73
C ALA A 16 2.45 -4.98 -4.09
N PRO A 17 2.43 -5.20 -2.75
CA PRO A 17 1.42 -6.05 -2.11
C PRO A 17 -0.02 -5.54 -2.25
N HIS A 18 -0.20 -4.26 -2.60
CA HIS A 18 -1.50 -3.60 -2.70
C HIS A 18 -2.00 -3.49 -4.14
N ILE A 19 -1.29 -4.04 -5.12
CA ILE A 19 -1.70 -4.00 -6.54
C ILE A 19 -2.83 -5.01 -6.77
N SER A 20 -3.88 -4.58 -7.45
CA SER A 20 -4.97 -5.46 -7.88
C SER A 20 -4.46 -6.58 -8.79
N THR A 21 -5.00 -7.78 -8.60
CA THR A 21 -4.80 -8.89 -9.55
C THR A 21 -5.95 -9.02 -10.54
N ASP A 22 -7.02 -8.25 -10.34
CA ASP A 22 -8.19 -8.20 -11.21
C ASP A 22 -7.82 -7.51 -12.52
N THR A 23 -7.83 -8.26 -13.62
CA THR A 23 -7.50 -7.76 -14.97
C THR A 23 -8.66 -6.99 -15.60
N THR A 24 -9.86 -7.02 -15.01
CA THR A 24 -11.01 -6.23 -15.47
C THR A 24 -10.92 -4.77 -15.04
N LEU A 25 -10.00 -4.44 -14.12
CA LEU A 25 -9.73 -3.09 -13.61
C LEU A 25 -8.28 -2.69 -13.89
N PRO A 26 -7.89 -2.47 -15.16
CA PRO A 26 -6.50 -2.23 -15.54
C PRO A 26 -5.91 -0.97 -14.87
N SER A 27 -6.73 0.04 -14.59
CA SER A 27 -6.27 1.27 -13.92
C SER A 27 -5.70 1.04 -12.53
N ILE A 28 -5.98 -0.08 -11.86
CA ILE A 28 -5.41 -0.42 -10.54
C ILE A 28 -4.50 -1.66 -10.58
N ASN A 29 -4.14 -2.14 -11.78
CA ASN A 29 -3.24 -3.28 -11.99
C ASN A 29 -1.76 -2.83 -12.07
N GLY A 30 -1.37 -1.88 -11.23
CA GLY A 30 -0.02 -1.33 -11.22
C GLY A 30 0.23 -0.36 -10.08
N ILE A 31 1.40 0.28 -10.12
CA ILE A 31 1.77 1.38 -9.23
C ILE A 31 1.55 2.68 -9.99
N TYR A 32 0.59 3.49 -9.54
CA TYR A 32 0.32 4.80 -10.10
C TYR A 32 1.34 5.80 -9.57
N LEU A 33 1.86 6.64 -10.46
CA LEU A 33 2.82 7.68 -10.17
C LEU A 33 2.23 9.03 -10.58
N GLU A 34 2.37 10.03 -9.72
CA GLU A 34 1.95 11.40 -10.00
C GLU A 34 3.02 12.38 -9.52
N ALA A 35 3.67 13.04 -10.48
CA ALA A 35 4.59 14.13 -10.21
C ALA A 35 3.83 15.46 -10.28
N THR A 36 3.98 16.31 -9.26
CA THR A 36 3.33 17.63 -9.17
C THR A 36 4.31 18.79 -9.35
N GLY A 37 5.57 18.50 -9.68
CA GLY A 37 6.69 19.46 -9.71
C GLY A 37 7.46 19.53 -8.39
N THR A 38 6.76 19.52 -7.25
CA THR A 38 7.37 19.56 -5.91
C THR A 38 7.37 18.22 -5.18
N HIS A 39 6.51 17.30 -5.61
CA HIS A 39 6.38 15.98 -5.01
C HIS A 39 6.17 14.92 -6.08
N LEU A 40 6.63 13.72 -5.77
CA LEU A 40 6.18 12.49 -6.42
C LEU A 40 5.33 11.69 -5.43
N PHE A 41 4.10 11.40 -5.83
CA PHE A 41 3.23 10.45 -5.16
C PHE A 41 3.29 9.11 -5.89
N ALA A 42 3.38 8.02 -5.13
CA ALA A 42 3.24 6.67 -5.67
C ALA A 42 2.13 5.93 -4.92
N CYS A 43 1.21 5.30 -5.66
CA CYS A 43 -0.02 4.72 -5.13
C CYS A 43 -0.22 3.30 -5.65
N ALA A 44 -0.80 2.43 -4.83
CA ALA A 44 -1.31 1.12 -5.27
C ALA A 44 -2.57 0.75 -4.48
N THR A 45 -3.53 0.10 -5.14
CA THR A 45 -4.77 -0.34 -4.50
C THR A 45 -5.38 -1.57 -5.17
N ASP A 46 -6.08 -2.39 -4.37
CA ASP A 46 -6.85 -3.55 -4.82
C ASP A 46 -8.32 -3.48 -4.40
N ARG A 47 -8.81 -2.26 -4.13
CA ARG A 47 -10.13 -1.91 -3.54
C ARG A 47 -10.29 -2.25 -2.06
N TYR A 48 -9.53 -3.19 -1.52
CA TYR A 48 -9.58 -3.57 -0.10
C TYR A 48 -8.49 -2.88 0.72
N THR A 49 -7.35 -2.64 0.08
CA THR A 49 -6.23 -1.89 0.62
C THR A 49 -5.82 -0.77 -0.34
N PHE A 50 -5.33 0.33 0.19
CA PHE A 50 -4.81 1.46 -0.57
C PHE A 50 -3.53 1.94 0.10
N ALA A 51 -2.38 1.84 -0.57
CA ALA A 51 -1.11 2.34 -0.07
C ALA A 51 -0.63 3.54 -0.90
N LEU A 52 0.03 4.49 -0.23
CA LEU A 52 0.52 5.74 -0.77
C LEU A 52 1.90 6.02 -0.19
N THR A 53 2.86 6.39 -1.03
CA THR A 53 4.08 7.09 -0.61
C THR A 53 4.15 8.50 -1.18
N ARG A 54 4.86 9.37 -0.47
CA ARG A 54 5.13 10.76 -0.89
C ARG A 54 6.61 11.05 -0.78
N HIS A 55 7.21 11.53 -1.86
CA HIS A 55 8.60 11.97 -1.89
C HIS A 55 8.68 13.42 -2.35
N GLU A 56 9.47 14.24 -1.67
CA GLU A 56 9.81 15.57 -2.14
C GLU A 56 10.73 15.47 -3.36
N THR A 57 10.49 16.31 -4.34
CA THR A 57 11.34 16.44 -5.52
C THR A 57 11.99 17.83 -5.48
N PRO A 58 13.28 17.96 -5.80
CA PRO A 58 13.91 19.27 -5.91
C PRO A 58 13.09 20.17 -6.83
N ASP A 59 12.89 21.42 -6.41
CA ASP A 59 12.07 22.40 -7.13
C ASP A 59 12.78 22.79 -8.43
N ASP A 60 12.51 22.02 -9.49
CA ASP A 60 13.01 22.28 -10.83
C ASP A 60 11.83 22.71 -11.70
N THR A 61 11.80 23.99 -12.03
CA THR A 61 10.75 24.62 -12.84
C THR A 61 10.66 24.03 -14.26
N ALA A 62 11.63 23.22 -14.69
CA ALA A 62 11.58 22.47 -15.93
C ALA A 62 10.66 21.22 -15.88
N ASN A 63 10.23 20.78 -14.70
CA ASN A 63 9.41 19.59 -14.52
C ASN A 63 7.94 19.95 -14.28
N GLY A 64 7.18 20.09 -15.36
CA GLY A 64 5.72 20.11 -15.29
C GLY A 64 5.11 18.82 -14.72
N PRO A 65 3.81 18.82 -14.38
CA PRO A 65 3.15 17.67 -13.79
C PRO A 65 2.96 16.55 -14.81
N TRP A 66 3.12 15.31 -14.37
CA TRP A 66 2.86 14.13 -15.19
C TRP A 66 2.32 12.98 -14.35
N ARG A 67 1.68 12.02 -15.03
CA ARG A 67 1.12 10.81 -14.43
C ARG A 67 1.51 9.60 -15.26
N ALA A 68 1.83 8.52 -14.58
CA ALA A 68 2.14 7.24 -15.21
C ALA A 68 1.62 6.10 -14.34
N LEU A 69 1.48 4.91 -14.93
CA LEU A 69 1.19 3.68 -14.22
C LEU A 69 2.29 2.67 -14.58
N ILE A 70 3.01 2.16 -13.58
CA ILE A 70 3.92 1.02 -13.78
C ILE A 70 3.05 -0.24 -13.67
N ALA A 71 2.77 -0.90 -14.79
CA ALA A 71 1.96 -2.11 -14.79
C ALA A 71 2.62 -3.23 -13.97
N LYS A 72 1.79 -4.09 -13.38
CA LYS A 72 2.28 -5.24 -12.59
C LYS A 72 3.21 -6.15 -13.40
N SER A 73 2.96 -6.31 -14.70
CA SER A 73 3.79 -7.09 -15.62
C SER A 73 5.23 -6.58 -15.69
N ASP A 74 5.43 -5.28 -15.52
CA ASP A 74 6.70 -4.61 -15.75
C ASP A 74 7.59 -4.64 -14.51
N LEU A 75 7.03 -4.98 -13.34
CA LEU A 75 7.76 -5.03 -12.08
C LEU A 75 8.90 -6.04 -12.07
N THR A 76 8.81 -7.13 -12.84
CA THR A 76 9.89 -8.11 -12.94
C THR A 76 11.09 -7.55 -13.69
N ALA A 77 10.87 -6.85 -14.81
CA ALA A 77 11.92 -6.18 -15.55
C ALA A 77 12.54 -5.05 -14.71
N LEU A 78 11.71 -4.31 -13.99
CA LEU A 78 12.14 -3.24 -13.11
C LEU A 78 12.99 -3.76 -11.94
N LYS A 79 12.62 -4.89 -11.34
CA LYS A 79 13.46 -5.55 -10.33
C LYS A 79 14.82 -5.96 -10.87
N ALA A 80 14.89 -6.45 -12.12
CA ALA A 80 16.16 -6.82 -12.74
C ALA A 80 17.13 -5.64 -12.86
N LEU A 81 16.61 -4.43 -13.11
CA LEU A 81 17.41 -3.19 -13.11
C LEU A 81 18.11 -2.98 -11.76
N PHE A 82 17.42 -3.22 -10.65
CA PHE A 82 17.91 -2.93 -9.29
C PHE A 82 18.92 -3.94 -8.71
N THR A 83 19.06 -5.12 -9.31
CA THR A 83 19.87 -6.20 -8.73
C THR A 83 21.38 -5.96 -8.76
N CYS A 84 21.87 -4.91 -9.42
CA CYS A 84 23.29 -4.79 -9.75
C CYS A 84 24.15 -3.96 -8.79
N ARG A 85 23.62 -3.27 -7.77
CA ARG A 85 24.44 -2.60 -6.75
C ARG A 85 23.82 -2.63 -5.34
N ARG A 86 24.68 -2.85 -4.33
CA ARG A 86 24.35 -2.77 -2.89
C ARG A 86 24.37 -1.33 -2.34
N HIS A 87 24.77 -0.34 -3.14
CA HIS A 87 24.82 1.05 -2.72
C HIS A 87 23.63 1.84 -3.28
N ARG A 88 22.99 2.62 -2.40
CA ARG A 88 21.96 3.62 -2.73
C ARG A 88 22.39 4.38 -3.98
N THR A 89 21.77 4.03 -5.09
CA THR A 89 21.83 4.76 -6.35
C THR A 89 20.51 5.49 -6.42
N GLU A 90 20.59 6.80 -6.58
CA GLU A 90 19.41 7.58 -6.92
C GLU A 90 18.86 7.04 -8.24
N HIS A 91 17.54 6.91 -8.31
CA HIS A 91 16.86 6.46 -9.51
C HIS A 91 16.18 7.66 -10.16
N THR A 92 16.42 7.87 -11.45
CA THR A 92 15.76 8.92 -12.22
C THR A 92 14.63 8.32 -13.04
N LEU A 93 13.44 8.88 -12.88
CA LEU A 93 12.24 8.62 -13.66
C LEU A 93 12.08 9.72 -14.70
N THR A 94 12.15 9.40 -15.98
CA THR A 94 11.95 10.37 -17.07
C THR A 94 10.65 10.04 -17.80
N TYR A 95 9.67 10.93 -17.65
CA TYR A 95 8.43 10.87 -18.43
C TYR A 95 8.64 11.55 -19.79
N GLU A 96 8.32 10.85 -20.87
CA GLU A 96 8.50 11.31 -22.25
C GLU A 96 7.19 11.19 -23.03
N GLN A 97 6.81 12.29 -23.68
CA GLN A 97 5.70 12.33 -24.62
C GLN A 97 6.19 13.05 -25.88
N ALA A 98 6.29 12.32 -26.99
CA ALA A 98 6.85 12.86 -28.24
C ALA A 98 5.94 13.96 -28.84
N TRP A 99 4.62 13.76 -28.80
CA TRP A 99 3.60 14.74 -29.19
C TRP A 99 2.24 14.40 -28.53
N PRO A 100 1.27 15.33 -28.49
CA PRO A 100 -0.07 15.05 -28.00
C PRO A 100 -0.73 13.88 -28.76
N GLY A 101 -1.13 12.83 -28.04
CA GLY A 101 -1.69 11.60 -28.60
C GLY A 101 -0.68 10.53 -29.04
N ALA A 102 0.63 10.77 -28.90
CA ALA A 102 1.64 9.73 -29.00
C ALA A 102 1.60 8.76 -27.81
N GLU A 103 2.16 7.57 -28.00
CA GLU A 103 2.51 6.69 -26.88
C GLU A 103 3.47 7.42 -25.92
N THR A 104 3.18 7.29 -24.64
CA THR A 104 3.94 7.91 -23.56
C THR A 104 4.85 6.88 -22.93
N TRP A 105 6.09 7.29 -22.67
CA TRP A 105 7.12 6.41 -22.15
C TRP A 105 7.57 6.87 -20.77
N LEU A 106 7.88 5.90 -19.92
CA LEU A 106 8.51 6.11 -18.63
C LEU A 106 9.86 5.39 -18.65
N SER A 107 10.93 6.16 -18.66
CA SER A 107 12.29 5.64 -18.55
C SER A 107 12.73 5.64 -17.09
N VAL A 108 13.17 4.50 -16.57
CA VAL A 108 13.76 4.36 -15.24
C VAL A 108 15.26 4.14 -15.39
N SER A 109 16.08 4.98 -14.76
CA SER A 109 17.53 4.85 -14.80
C SER A 109 18.16 4.85 -13.41
N ASP A 110 19.25 4.09 -13.25
CA ASP A 110 20.14 4.10 -12.07
C ASP A 110 21.45 4.88 -12.34
N GLY A 111 21.53 5.60 -13.46
CA GLY A 111 22.71 6.33 -13.95
C GLY A 111 23.60 5.53 -14.90
N ASP A 112 23.65 4.19 -14.77
CA ASP A 112 24.46 3.33 -15.64
C ASP A 112 23.61 2.58 -16.68
N ARG A 113 22.35 2.31 -16.32
CA ARG A 113 21.39 1.56 -17.12
C ARG A 113 20.08 2.31 -17.15
N ALA A 114 19.31 2.06 -18.20
CA ALA A 114 17.97 2.58 -18.34
C ALA A 114 17.03 1.47 -18.82
N LEU A 115 15.83 1.43 -18.26
CA LEU A 115 14.73 0.61 -18.71
C LEU A 115 13.61 1.54 -19.18
N GLN A 116 13.21 1.42 -20.44
CA GLN A 116 12.07 2.15 -20.97
C GLN A 116 10.83 1.27 -20.88
N LEU A 117 9.78 1.81 -20.25
CA LEU A 117 8.48 1.17 -20.06
C LEU A 117 7.40 2.04 -20.70
N SER A 118 6.28 1.43 -21.09
CA SER A 118 5.09 2.23 -21.39
C SER A 118 4.66 2.97 -20.12
N ALA A 119 4.28 4.24 -20.25
CA ALA A 119 3.81 5.01 -19.11
C ALA A 119 2.34 4.70 -18.76
N HIS A 120 1.64 3.91 -19.60
CA HIS A 120 0.23 3.51 -19.40
C HIS A 120 -0.65 4.72 -19.02
N ALA A 121 -0.52 5.82 -19.77
CA ALA A 121 -1.10 7.11 -19.40
C ALA A 121 -2.63 7.10 -19.43
N GLU A 122 -3.24 6.27 -20.28
CA GLU A 122 -4.69 6.09 -20.32
C GLU A 122 -5.18 5.45 -19.02
N GLU A 123 -4.57 4.35 -18.59
CA GLU A 123 -4.88 3.67 -17.33
C GLU A 123 -4.62 4.57 -16.13
N ALA A 124 -3.52 5.32 -16.15
CA ALA A 124 -3.19 6.30 -15.11
C ALA A 124 -4.25 7.42 -15.00
N SER A 125 -4.84 7.85 -16.13
CA SER A 125 -5.91 8.86 -16.13
C SER A 125 -7.21 8.38 -15.47
N HIS A 126 -7.42 7.05 -15.45
CA HIS A 126 -8.56 6.37 -14.82
C HIS A 126 -8.24 5.86 -13.41
N PHE A 127 -7.08 6.17 -12.86
CA PHE A 127 -6.74 5.80 -11.48
C PHE A 127 -7.72 6.48 -10.49
N PRO A 128 -8.12 5.80 -9.40
CA PRO A 128 -9.07 6.38 -8.45
C PRO A 128 -8.62 7.73 -7.89
N LYS A 129 -9.58 8.65 -7.73
CA LYS A 129 -9.35 9.95 -7.07
C LYS A 129 -9.04 9.72 -5.59
N TRP A 130 -7.78 9.66 -5.23
CA TRP A 130 -7.35 9.17 -3.92
C TRP A 130 -7.22 10.26 -2.84
N ARG A 131 -6.96 11.51 -3.23
CA ARG A 131 -6.64 12.61 -2.28
C ARG A 131 -7.69 12.79 -1.18
N HIS A 132 -8.97 12.82 -1.55
CA HIS A 132 -10.05 12.99 -0.58
C HIS A 132 -10.16 11.81 0.39
N LEU A 133 -9.96 10.57 -0.08
CA LEU A 133 -10.02 9.37 0.77
C LEU A 133 -9.01 9.43 1.92
N PHE A 134 -7.77 9.84 1.62
CA PHE A 134 -6.73 9.99 2.64
C PHE A 134 -6.93 11.24 3.49
N ALA A 135 -7.35 12.36 2.90
CA ALA A 135 -7.62 13.59 3.65
C ALA A 135 -8.74 13.38 4.69
N ASP A 136 -9.84 12.73 4.29
CA ASP A 136 -10.97 12.42 5.16
C ASP A 136 -10.54 11.46 6.29
N ALA A 137 -9.73 10.44 5.98
CA ALA A 137 -9.24 9.50 6.99
C ALA A 137 -8.27 10.13 7.98
N LEU A 138 -7.39 11.04 7.52
CA LEU A 138 -6.45 11.77 8.37
C LEU A 138 -7.15 12.77 9.29
N ALA A 139 -8.20 13.43 8.79
CA ALA A 139 -8.98 14.40 9.55
C ALA A 139 -9.95 13.73 10.56
N ALA A 140 -10.21 12.44 10.43
CA ALA A 140 -11.15 11.74 11.28
C ALA A 140 -10.53 11.38 12.64
N GLU A 141 -11.26 11.69 13.71
CA GLU A 141 -10.87 11.34 15.07
C GLU A 141 -10.97 9.82 15.31
N PRO A 142 -9.99 9.21 16.01
CA PRO A 142 -10.07 7.80 16.39
C PRO A 142 -11.30 7.51 17.26
N GLN A 143 -12.21 6.67 16.77
CA GLN A 143 -13.44 6.33 17.47
C GLN A 143 -13.86 4.87 17.24
N LEU A 144 -13.15 3.94 17.91
CA LEU A 144 -13.47 2.52 17.86
C LEU A 144 -14.27 2.09 19.10
N THR A 145 -15.56 2.42 19.12
CA THR A 145 -16.47 2.08 20.23
C THR A 145 -17.01 0.64 20.17
N GLN A 146 -16.87 -0.01 19.02
CA GLN A 146 -17.27 -1.39 18.74
C GLN A 146 -16.13 -2.12 18.05
N GLU A 147 -16.20 -3.45 17.99
CA GLU A 147 -15.19 -4.25 17.32
C GLU A 147 -15.16 -3.95 15.82
N ALA A 148 -13.95 -3.79 15.28
CA ALA A 148 -13.71 -3.77 13.85
C ALA A 148 -13.10 -5.10 13.43
N HIS A 149 -13.54 -5.60 12.28
CA HIS A 149 -13.09 -6.87 11.74
C HIS A 149 -12.23 -6.64 10.51
N TYR A 150 -11.08 -7.31 10.46
CA TYR A 150 -10.10 -7.14 9.39
C TYR A 150 -9.58 -8.50 8.94
N SER A 151 -9.26 -8.60 7.65
CA SER A 151 -8.59 -9.79 7.11
C SER A 151 -7.15 -9.83 7.58
N ALA A 152 -6.74 -10.96 8.17
CA ALA A 152 -5.33 -11.19 8.53
C ALA A 152 -4.41 -11.17 7.30
N ASP A 153 -4.90 -11.65 6.15
CA ASP A 153 -4.14 -11.63 4.89
C ASP A 153 -3.87 -10.21 4.40
N PHE A 154 -4.81 -9.29 4.60
CA PHE A 154 -4.60 -7.87 4.28
C PHE A 154 -3.71 -7.20 5.34
N LEU A 155 -3.89 -7.52 6.62
CA LEU A 155 -3.05 -6.98 7.68
C LEU A 155 -1.56 -7.34 7.50
N ALA A 156 -1.28 -8.56 7.05
CA ALA A 156 0.09 -9.03 6.81
C ALA A 156 0.86 -8.19 5.78
N ARG A 157 0.16 -7.57 4.82
CA ARG A 157 0.79 -6.77 3.75
C ARG A 157 1.51 -5.54 4.28
N TRP A 158 1.00 -4.96 5.38
CA TRP A 158 1.57 -3.76 5.99
C TRP A 158 2.90 -3.99 6.69
N HIS A 159 3.35 -5.25 6.82
CA HIS A 159 4.72 -5.53 7.25
C HIS A 159 5.77 -4.86 6.34
N HIS A 160 5.43 -4.62 5.07
CA HIS A 160 6.32 -3.94 4.14
C HIS A 160 6.28 -2.41 4.22
N ALA A 161 5.29 -1.82 4.90
CA ALA A 161 5.07 -0.36 4.93
C ALA A 161 6.25 0.43 5.51
N PRO A 162 6.90 0.03 6.62
CA PRO A 162 8.05 0.74 7.16
C PRO A 162 9.23 0.79 6.19
N ALA A 163 9.88 1.94 6.10
CA ALA A 163 11.14 2.08 5.37
C ALA A 163 12.28 1.45 6.16
N GLU A 164 12.25 1.59 7.48
CA GLU A 164 13.29 1.13 8.40
C GLU A 164 12.88 -0.09 9.22
N ARG A 165 13.89 -0.86 9.65
CA ARG A 165 13.65 -2.01 10.51
C ARG A 165 13.19 -1.53 11.89
N HIS A 166 12.05 -2.03 12.35
CA HIS A 166 11.42 -1.66 13.64
C HIS A 166 10.78 -0.28 13.71
N GLU A 167 10.64 0.44 12.59
CA GLU A 167 9.81 1.64 12.57
C GLU A 167 8.36 1.28 12.92
N PRO A 168 7.74 1.96 13.90
CA PRO A 168 6.41 1.62 14.37
C PRO A 168 5.33 2.00 13.35
N LEU A 169 4.25 1.23 13.33
CA LEU A 169 3.04 1.60 12.62
C LEU A 169 2.11 2.38 13.55
N THR A 170 1.60 3.51 13.07
CA THR A 170 0.53 4.25 13.74
C THR A 170 -0.80 3.86 13.08
N LEU A 171 -1.73 3.34 13.89
CA LEU A 171 -2.98 2.77 13.42
C LEU A 171 -4.17 3.44 14.11
N TRP A 172 -5.19 3.84 13.34
CA TRP A 172 -6.46 4.29 13.92
C TRP A 172 -7.62 4.15 12.93
N SER A 173 -8.84 4.13 13.46
CA SER A 173 -10.07 4.14 12.68
C SER A 173 -11.12 5.00 13.36
N ALA A 174 -11.96 5.65 12.56
CA ALA A 174 -13.10 6.46 13.01
C ALA A 174 -14.36 5.64 13.32
N GLY A 175 -14.30 4.31 13.21
CA GLY A 175 -15.43 3.44 13.52
C GLY A 175 -15.27 2.02 12.94
N PRO A 176 -16.13 1.07 13.35
CA PRO A 176 -16.06 -0.32 12.90
C PRO A 176 -16.25 -0.49 11.38
N ASP A 177 -17.03 0.40 10.76
CA ASP A 177 -17.29 0.40 9.31
C ASP A 177 -16.42 1.38 8.51
N LYS A 178 -15.47 2.05 9.19
CA LYS A 178 -14.56 3.01 8.58
C LYS A 178 -13.21 2.36 8.29
N PRO A 179 -12.49 2.82 7.24
CA PRO A 179 -11.16 2.30 6.94
C PRO A 179 -10.21 2.43 8.12
N LEU A 180 -9.37 1.43 8.33
CA LEU A 180 -8.20 1.52 9.19
C LEU A 180 -7.15 2.36 8.45
N LEU A 181 -6.83 3.53 9.02
CA LEU A 181 -5.69 4.33 8.58
C LEU A 181 -4.42 3.76 9.23
N ILE A 182 -3.40 3.59 8.40
CA ILE A 182 -2.11 3.02 8.71
C ILE A 182 -1.06 4.03 8.28
N ALA A 183 -0.20 4.48 9.17
CA ALA A 183 0.91 5.36 8.84
C ALA A 183 2.23 4.72 9.27
N ALA A 184 3.28 4.93 8.47
CA ALA A 184 4.65 4.59 8.80
C ALA A 184 5.51 5.81 8.44
N GLY A 185 6.25 6.33 9.42
CA GLY A 185 7.06 7.53 9.22
C GLY A 185 6.26 8.75 8.76
N HIS A 186 6.87 9.55 7.89
CA HIS A 186 6.32 10.80 7.37
C HIS A 186 6.00 10.74 5.86
N ASP A 187 6.30 9.61 5.22
CA ASP A 187 6.23 9.42 3.78
C ASP A 187 5.28 8.29 3.35
N PHE A 188 4.72 7.49 4.25
CA PHE A 188 3.81 6.39 3.93
C PHE A 188 2.44 6.51 4.62
N LEU A 189 1.38 6.29 3.84
CA LEU A 189 0.01 6.11 4.33
C LEU A 189 -0.65 4.89 3.70
N GLY A 190 -1.53 4.26 4.45
CA GLY A 190 -2.30 3.10 4.07
C GLY A 190 -3.75 3.20 4.54
N LEU A 191 -4.69 2.71 3.74
CA LEU A 191 -6.08 2.50 4.11
C LEU A 191 -6.40 1.02 3.96
N GLN A 192 -7.06 0.43 4.96
CA GLN A 192 -7.61 -0.93 4.86
C GLN A 192 -9.10 -0.93 5.16
N MET A 193 -9.89 -1.48 4.25
CA MET A 193 -11.32 -1.63 4.43
C MET A 193 -11.62 -2.67 5.52
N PRO A 194 -12.58 -2.40 6.43
CA PRO A 194 -13.06 -3.40 7.37
C PRO A 194 -13.95 -4.43 6.65
N ILE A 195 -14.04 -5.62 7.24
CA ILE A 195 -15.03 -6.63 6.87
C ILE A 195 -16.35 -6.24 7.53
N ARG A 196 -17.36 -5.96 6.72
CA ARG A 196 -18.73 -5.74 7.20
C ARG A 196 -19.37 -7.09 7.50
N LEU A 197 -19.78 -7.28 8.74
CA LEU A 197 -20.53 -8.46 9.14
C LEU A 197 -22.01 -8.23 8.85
N ASP A 198 -22.63 -9.19 8.18
CA ASP A 198 -24.08 -9.16 7.98
C ASP A 198 -24.77 -9.74 9.22
N SER A 199 -25.79 -9.04 9.72
CA SER A 199 -26.41 -9.27 11.03
C SER A 199 -27.10 -10.63 11.21
N SER A 200 -27.21 -11.44 10.15
CA SER A 200 -28.00 -12.68 10.12
C SER A 200 -27.22 -13.96 10.42
N ALA A 201 -25.89 -13.92 10.54
CA ALA A 201 -25.10 -15.10 10.89
C ALA A 201 -24.90 -15.14 12.42
N VAL A 202 -25.27 -16.27 13.06
CA VAL A 202 -24.90 -16.55 14.46
C VAL A 202 -23.38 -16.63 14.50
N ASP A 203 -22.76 -15.54 14.93
CA ASP A 203 -21.34 -15.31 14.67
C ASP A 203 -20.49 -15.85 15.82
N HIS A 204 -19.62 -16.82 15.53
CA HIS A 204 -18.53 -17.24 16.44
C HIS A 204 -17.56 -16.09 16.77
N ARG A 205 -17.79 -14.90 16.21
CA ARG A 205 -17.05 -13.66 16.41
C ARG A 205 -17.76 -12.67 17.35
N ASP A 206 -18.92 -13.01 17.91
CA ASP A 206 -19.55 -12.21 18.98
C ASP A 206 -18.59 -12.10 20.18
N ARG A 207 -18.23 -10.86 20.52
CA ARG A 207 -17.33 -10.56 21.65
C ARG A 207 -17.84 -11.16 22.95
N THR A 208 -19.15 -11.20 23.16
CA THR A 208 -19.74 -11.78 24.36
C THR A 208 -19.42 -13.27 24.42
N HIS A 209 -19.65 -13.98 23.33
CA HIS A 209 -19.34 -15.40 23.21
C HIS A 209 -17.85 -15.68 23.40
N LEU A 210 -16.97 -14.91 22.75
CA LEU A 210 -15.51 -15.02 22.92
C LEU A 210 -15.09 -14.79 24.36
N ARG A 211 -15.61 -13.74 25.00
CA ARG A 211 -15.30 -13.44 26.41
C ARG A 211 -15.74 -14.58 27.32
N THR A 212 -16.95 -15.10 27.15
CA THR A 212 -17.44 -16.22 27.97
C THR A 212 -16.56 -17.45 27.79
N ALA A 213 -16.32 -17.88 26.54
CA ALA A 213 -15.51 -19.06 26.24
C ALA A 213 -14.09 -18.98 26.83
N TRP A 214 -13.42 -17.83 26.70
CA TRP A 214 -12.08 -17.64 27.26
C TRP A 214 -12.09 -17.45 28.77
N THR A 215 -13.09 -16.77 29.33
CA THR A 215 -13.20 -16.60 30.80
C THR A 215 -13.35 -17.95 31.47
N ASP A 216 -14.21 -18.82 30.95
CA ASP A 216 -14.42 -20.17 31.48
C ASP A 216 -13.12 -20.98 31.40
N ALA A 217 -12.43 -20.96 30.25
CA ALA A 217 -11.17 -21.70 30.08
C ALA A 217 -10.03 -21.20 30.99
N LEU A 218 -9.96 -19.89 31.25
CA LEU A 218 -8.89 -19.28 32.06
C LEU A 218 -9.16 -19.36 33.57
N THR A 219 -10.43 -19.44 33.99
CA THR A 219 -10.81 -19.46 35.41
C THR A 219 -11.09 -20.87 35.94
N THR A 220 -11.40 -21.83 35.05
CA THR A 220 -11.55 -23.22 35.43
C THR A 220 -10.17 -23.82 35.67
N ASN A 221 -9.80 -24.01 36.94
CA ASN A 221 -8.59 -24.75 37.30
C ASN A 221 -8.62 -26.13 36.62
N PRO A 222 -7.60 -26.51 35.82
CA PRO A 222 -7.58 -27.85 35.25
C PRO A 222 -7.58 -28.84 36.43
N GLN A 223 -8.60 -29.69 36.50
CA GLN A 223 -8.50 -30.88 37.35
C GLN A 223 -7.20 -31.59 36.95
N PRO A 224 -6.37 -32.04 37.92
CA PRO A 224 -5.09 -32.65 37.60
C PRO A 224 -5.34 -33.79 36.62
N ALA A 225 -4.81 -33.63 35.40
CA ALA A 225 -4.99 -34.59 34.34
C ALA A 225 -4.58 -35.97 34.85
N ARG A 226 -5.53 -36.91 34.79
CA ARG A 226 -5.31 -38.31 35.11
C ARG A 226 -4.05 -38.77 34.36
N ALA A 227 -2.99 -39.07 35.11
CA ALA A 227 -1.67 -39.36 34.57
C ALA A 227 -1.78 -40.32 33.38
N LEU A 228 -1.37 -39.83 32.20
CA LEU A 228 -1.18 -40.69 31.03
C LEU A 228 -0.14 -41.74 31.43
N ARG A 229 -0.57 -42.99 31.58
CA ARG A 229 0.35 -44.11 31.78
C ARG A 229 1.21 -44.21 30.52
N ALA A 230 2.52 -44.03 30.72
CA ALA A 230 3.51 -44.30 29.69
C ALA A 230 3.34 -45.75 29.20
N ALA A 231 3.26 -45.92 27.88
CA ALA A 231 3.34 -47.19 27.18
C ALA A 231 4.78 -47.40 26.71
#